data_AF-A0A0N4UXG7-F1
#
_entry.id   AF-A0A0N4UXG7-F1
#
_cell.length_a   1.000
_cell.length_b   1.000
_cell.length_c   1.000
_cell.angle_alpha   90.00
_cell.angle_beta   90.00
_cell.angle_gamma   90.00
#
_symmetry.space_group_name_H-M   'P 1'
#
loop_
_entity.id
_entity.type
_entity.pdbx_description
1 polymer ?
#
loop_
_entity_poly.entity_id
_entity_poly.type
_entity_poly.pdbx_seq_one_letter_code
_entity_poly.pdbx_strand_id
1 'polypeptide(L)'
;MLECKCDSEDDNNCYLCCGNSYSKCLPAHEYNILKSNGERWESDACARCRRRGDEMEGLQCDDNDPTRLCMQGKCSNSVCRTKQEGNFCDRNEKKICVDDVCENPCARFASHLRVCECPEIDPDTLFASDDRCELCCQDHTMRPAARQCQNAFRKYKIVSKDNNPILRVGLSCAGGKKCNRYGICACASLRPSLFLTTIIIFLLAVLTHR
;
A
#
# COMPACT_ATOMS: atom_id res chain seq x y z
N MET A 1 -15.04 25.76 -25.30
CA MET A 1 -14.53 24.63 -24.51
C MET A 1 -15.56 23.51 -24.58
N LEU A 2 -15.13 22.26 -24.68
CA LEU A 2 -15.98 21.08 -24.69
C LEU A 2 -15.50 20.12 -23.60
N GLU A 3 -16.42 19.30 -23.08
CA GLU A 3 -16.07 18.22 -22.17
C GLU A 3 -15.12 17.22 -22.85
N CYS A 4 -14.13 16.75 -22.11
CA CYS A 4 -13.13 15.79 -22.59
C CYS A 4 -12.62 14.93 -21.43
N LYS A 5 -11.73 13.98 -21.72
CA LYS A 5 -11.04 13.18 -20.70
C LYS A 5 -9.64 13.76 -20.45
N CYS A 6 -9.38 14.12 -19.20
CA CYS A 6 -8.05 14.50 -18.74
C CYS A 6 -7.05 13.34 -18.89
N ASP A 7 -5.76 13.67 -18.92
CA ASP A 7 -4.69 12.66 -18.97
C ASP A 7 -4.56 11.88 -17.66
N SER A 8 -4.86 12.53 -16.53
CA SER A 8 -4.84 11.93 -15.21
C SER A 8 -6.18 11.25 -14.91
N GLU A 9 -6.11 9.96 -14.56
CA GLU A 9 -7.29 9.19 -14.17
C GLU A 9 -7.89 9.72 -12.85
N ASP A 10 -7.07 10.22 -11.93
CA ASP A 10 -7.54 10.92 -10.72
C ASP A 10 -8.30 12.21 -11.05
N ASP A 11 -7.86 12.96 -12.06
CA ASP A 11 -8.54 14.19 -12.46
C ASP A 11 -9.89 13.89 -13.12
N ASN A 12 -9.95 12.84 -13.95
CA ASN A 12 -11.20 12.36 -14.53
C ASN A 12 -12.20 11.90 -13.46
N ASN A 13 -11.72 11.30 -12.38
CA ASN A 13 -12.58 10.86 -11.28
C ASN A 13 -13.07 12.04 -10.42
N CYS A 14 -12.20 13.03 -10.22
CA CYS A 14 -12.48 14.12 -9.30
C CYS A 14 -13.16 15.33 -9.93
N TYR A 15 -12.98 15.59 -11.22
CA TYR A 15 -13.38 16.86 -11.84
C TYR A 15 -14.07 16.69 -13.19
N LEU A 16 -14.94 17.64 -13.54
CA LEU A 16 -15.28 17.87 -14.94
C LEU A 16 -14.03 18.36 -15.69
N CYS A 17 -13.67 17.68 -16.78
CA CYS A 17 -12.55 18.04 -17.62
C CYS A 17 -13.02 18.72 -18.91
N CYS A 18 -12.36 19.81 -19.31
CA CYS A 18 -12.71 20.60 -20.48
C CYS A 18 -11.46 20.90 -21.34
N GLY A 19 -11.64 21.04 -22.65
CA GLY A 19 -10.57 21.30 -23.61
C GLY A 19 -11.11 21.71 -24.98
N ASN A 20 -10.20 22.00 -25.92
CA ASN A 20 -10.53 22.24 -27.34
C ASN A 20 -9.29 22.02 -28.24
N SER A 21 -9.36 22.39 -29.51
CA SER A 21 -8.24 22.26 -30.47
C SER A 21 -7.01 23.11 -30.16
N TYR A 22 -7.14 24.13 -29.31
CA TYR A 22 -6.07 25.09 -28.95
C TYR A 22 -5.62 24.95 -27.49
N SER A 23 -6.33 24.16 -26.67
CA SER A 23 -6.12 24.03 -25.22
C SER A 23 -6.24 22.57 -24.83
N LYS A 24 -5.22 22.06 -24.14
CA LYS A 24 -5.19 20.67 -23.66
C LYS A 24 -6.40 20.35 -22.75
N CYS A 25 -6.74 19.09 -22.61
CA CYS A 25 -7.81 18.71 -21.69
C CYS A 25 -7.33 18.83 -20.23
N LEU A 26 -7.98 19.67 -19.44
CA LEU A 26 -7.68 19.89 -18.01
C LEU A 26 -8.96 19.98 -17.19
N PRO A 27 -8.87 19.86 -15.85
CA PRO A 27 -9.99 20.20 -14.97
C PRO A 27 -10.55 21.58 -15.28
N ALA A 28 -11.89 21.70 -15.38
CA ALA A 28 -12.60 22.89 -15.83
C ALA A 28 -12.21 24.17 -15.06
N HIS A 29 -11.88 24.03 -13.76
CA HIS A 29 -11.46 25.14 -12.91
C HIS A 29 -10.11 25.75 -13.29
N GLU A 30 -9.22 25.02 -13.98
CA GLU A 30 -7.97 25.56 -14.54
C GLU A 30 -8.25 26.59 -15.66
N TYR A 31 -9.44 26.53 -16.26
CA TYR A 31 -9.95 27.51 -17.23
C TYR A 31 -10.93 28.51 -16.62
N ASN A 32 -11.01 28.61 -15.28
CA ASN A 32 -12.00 29.40 -14.55
C ASN A 32 -13.46 29.05 -14.90
N ILE A 33 -13.72 27.83 -15.37
CA ILE A 33 -15.08 27.33 -15.60
C ILE A 33 -15.55 26.71 -14.27
N LEU A 34 -16.39 27.47 -13.57
CA LEU A 34 -16.93 27.13 -12.26
C LEU A 34 -18.45 26.89 -12.36
N LYS A 35 -19.04 26.32 -11.32
CA LYS A 35 -20.49 26.27 -11.12
C LYS A 35 -21.02 27.71 -10.94
N SER A 36 -22.33 27.90 -11.07
CA SER A 36 -22.98 29.20 -10.88
C SER A 36 -22.80 29.80 -9.48
N ASN A 37 -22.55 28.96 -8.47
CA ASN A 37 -22.25 29.35 -7.10
C ASN A 37 -20.75 29.65 -6.85
N GLY A 38 -19.90 29.58 -7.88
CA GLY A 38 -18.45 29.80 -7.77
C GLY A 38 -17.66 28.58 -7.32
N GLU A 39 -18.28 27.43 -7.10
CA GLU A 39 -17.58 26.20 -6.74
C GLU A 39 -16.98 25.47 -7.95
N ARG A 40 -15.98 24.63 -7.71
CA ARG A 40 -15.42 23.75 -8.74
C ARG A 40 -16.45 22.69 -9.12
N TRP A 41 -16.40 22.26 -10.38
CA TRP A 41 -17.03 21.01 -10.81
C TRP A 41 -16.22 19.82 -10.28
N GLU A 42 -16.25 19.63 -8.97
CA GLU A 42 -15.54 18.59 -8.22
C GLU A 42 -16.55 17.62 -7.59
N SER A 43 -16.20 16.34 -7.51
CA SER A 43 -17.01 15.34 -6.80
C SER A 43 -16.93 15.54 -5.28
N ASP A 44 -18.00 15.23 -4.55
CA ASP A 44 -18.06 15.42 -3.10
C ASP A 44 -16.98 14.60 -2.35
N ALA A 45 -16.68 13.40 -2.87
CA ALA A 45 -15.60 12.53 -2.44
C ALA A 45 -14.23 13.25 -2.47
N CYS A 46 -13.86 13.79 -3.63
CA CYS A 46 -12.60 14.50 -3.79
C CYS A 46 -12.57 15.83 -3.03
N ALA A 47 -13.68 16.57 -3.01
CA ALA A 47 -13.81 17.82 -2.26
C ALA A 47 -13.65 17.60 -0.75
N ARG A 48 -14.07 16.44 -0.22
CA ARG A 48 -13.89 16.07 1.18
C ARG A 48 -12.41 15.78 1.48
N CYS A 49 -11.78 14.95 0.65
CA CYS A 49 -10.34 14.65 0.78
C CYS A 49 -9.48 15.92 0.69
N ARG A 50 -9.77 16.81 -0.27
CA ARG A 50 -9.05 18.07 -0.45
C ARG A 50 -9.19 19.03 0.75
N ARG A 51 -10.39 19.11 1.35
CA ARG A 51 -10.65 20.00 2.50
C ARG A 51 -10.15 19.46 3.83
N ARG A 52 -10.11 18.13 3.98
CA ARG A 52 -9.78 17.45 5.23
C ARG A 52 -8.63 16.46 5.05
N GLY A 53 -7.62 16.83 4.26
CA GLY A 53 -6.52 15.94 3.88
C GLY A 53 -5.88 15.24 5.08
N ASP A 54 -5.55 16.00 6.13
CA ASP A 54 -4.90 15.46 7.33
C ASP A 54 -5.76 14.45 8.09
N GLU A 55 -7.08 14.65 8.13
CA GLU A 55 -8.01 13.71 8.78
C GLU A 55 -8.25 12.48 7.91
N MET A 56 -8.30 12.67 6.59
CA MET A 56 -8.64 11.65 5.61
C MET A 56 -7.43 10.86 5.09
N GLU A 57 -6.20 11.25 5.42
CA GLU A 57 -4.98 10.62 4.90
C GLU A 57 -5.00 9.10 5.10
N GLY A 58 -4.81 8.35 4.00
CA GLY A 58 -4.86 6.90 3.95
C GLY A 58 -6.25 6.28 4.17
N LEU A 59 -7.33 7.07 4.22
CA LEU A 59 -8.72 6.60 4.27
C LEU A 59 -9.34 6.57 2.88
N GLN A 60 -10.35 5.72 2.71
CA GLN A 60 -11.15 5.67 1.50
C GLN A 60 -11.81 7.03 1.25
N CYS A 61 -11.65 7.54 0.04
CA CYS A 61 -12.20 8.83 -0.37
C CYS A 61 -13.39 8.70 -1.31
N ASP A 62 -13.48 7.60 -2.07
CA ASP A 62 -14.55 7.33 -3.03
C ASP A 62 -15.42 6.17 -2.53
N ASP A 63 -16.73 6.39 -2.40
CA ASP A 63 -17.67 5.37 -1.93
C ASP A 63 -17.93 4.28 -3.00
N ASN A 64 -17.73 4.60 -4.28
CA ASN A 64 -17.94 3.67 -5.39
C ASN A 64 -16.69 2.84 -5.71
N ASP A 65 -15.51 3.38 -5.43
CA ASP A 65 -14.24 2.69 -5.62
C ASP A 65 -13.44 2.61 -4.31
N PRO A 66 -13.50 1.47 -3.59
CA PRO A 66 -12.80 1.32 -2.33
C PRO A 66 -11.28 1.26 -2.49
N THR A 67 -10.73 1.15 -3.70
CA THR A 67 -9.28 1.13 -3.90
C THR A 67 -8.67 2.53 -3.84
N ARG A 68 -9.49 3.58 -3.97
CA ARG A 68 -9.08 4.97 -3.89
C ARG A 68 -8.97 5.45 -2.46
N LEU A 69 -7.80 5.98 -2.12
CA LEU A 69 -7.49 6.55 -0.82
C LEU A 69 -7.17 8.04 -0.94
N CYS A 70 -7.46 8.79 0.11
CA CYS A 70 -7.03 10.17 0.22
C CYS A 70 -5.53 10.21 0.55
N MET A 71 -4.74 10.82 -0.33
CA MET A 71 -3.29 10.94 -0.21
C MET A 71 -2.91 12.38 -0.50
N GLN A 72 -2.35 13.09 0.48
CA GLN A 72 -1.91 14.48 0.36
C GLN A 72 -3.02 15.40 -0.18
N GLY A 73 -4.26 15.18 0.28
CA GLY A 73 -5.44 15.95 -0.16
C GLY A 73 -5.93 15.61 -1.57
N LYS A 74 -5.46 14.52 -2.19
CA LYS A 74 -5.96 14.00 -3.47
C LYS A 74 -6.55 12.61 -3.31
N CYS A 75 -7.70 12.36 -3.92
CA CYS A 75 -8.31 11.02 -3.94
C CYS A 75 -7.69 10.20 -5.07
N SER A 76 -6.86 9.21 -4.73
CA SER A 76 -6.02 8.48 -5.69
C SER A 76 -6.04 6.98 -5.48
N ASN A 77 -5.96 6.22 -6.57
CA ASN A 77 -5.74 4.76 -6.55
C ASN A 77 -4.26 4.38 -6.65
N SER A 78 -3.34 5.34 -6.75
CA SER A 78 -1.94 5.06 -7.10
C SER A 78 -1.02 4.84 -5.89
N VAL A 79 -1.57 4.66 -4.68
CA VAL A 79 -0.77 4.59 -3.44
C VAL A 79 0.27 3.46 -3.47
N CYS A 80 -0.03 2.38 -4.20
CA CYS A 80 0.82 1.21 -4.27
C CYS A 80 1.99 1.34 -5.24
N ARG A 81 2.01 2.35 -6.11
CA ARG A 81 3.16 2.61 -7.01
C ARG A 81 4.44 2.96 -6.27
N THR A 82 4.33 3.52 -5.05
CA THR A 82 5.46 3.95 -4.23
C THR A 82 5.67 3.06 -3.00
N LYS A 83 4.77 2.12 -2.74
CA LYS A 83 4.86 1.18 -1.63
C LYS A 83 5.34 -0.18 -2.11
N GLN A 84 6.00 -0.90 -1.21
CA GLN A 84 6.40 -2.28 -1.47
C GLN A 84 5.19 -3.21 -1.42
N GLU A 85 5.20 -4.24 -2.27
CA GLU A 85 4.18 -5.29 -2.28
C GLU A 85 4.05 -5.98 -0.91
N GLY A 86 2.80 -6.25 -0.53
CA GLY A 86 2.45 -6.80 0.77
C GLY A 86 2.40 -5.78 1.90
N ASN A 87 2.80 -4.52 1.71
CA ASN A 87 2.69 -3.51 2.76
C ASN A 87 1.28 -2.96 2.89
N PHE A 88 0.90 -2.55 4.10
CA PHE A 88 -0.36 -1.85 4.33
C PHE A 88 -0.39 -0.53 3.56
N CYS A 89 -1.49 -0.35 2.83
CA CYS A 89 -1.68 0.80 1.95
C CYS A 89 -2.66 1.82 2.53
N ASP A 90 -3.56 1.38 3.42
CA ASP A 90 -4.51 2.23 4.13
C ASP A 90 -4.08 2.51 5.57
N ARG A 91 -4.63 3.58 6.15
CA ARG A 91 -4.35 4.00 7.53
C ARG A 91 -4.90 3.02 8.59
N ASN A 92 -5.94 2.26 8.25
CA ASN A 92 -6.57 1.32 9.17
C ASN A 92 -5.93 -0.07 9.16
N GLU A 93 -4.87 -0.27 8.36
CA GLU A 93 -4.18 -1.56 8.22
C GLU A 93 -5.14 -2.70 7.82
N LYS A 94 -6.12 -2.40 6.97
CA LYS A 94 -7.09 -3.39 6.47
C LYS A 94 -6.79 -3.86 5.05
N LYS A 95 -6.02 -3.08 4.30
CA LYS A 95 -5.70 -3.29 2.89
C LYS A 95 -4.19 -3.26 2.70
N ILE A 96 -3.70 -4.08 1.79
CA ILE A 96 -2.29 -4.14 1.40
C ILE A 96 -2.14 -3.89 -0.10
N CYS A 97 -0.92 -3.55 -0.49
CA CYS A 97 -0.56 -3.45 -1.90
C CYS A 97 -0.35 -4.84 -2.50
N VAL A 98 -1.16 -5.19 -3.49
CA VAL A 98 -1.05 -6.43 -4.28
C VAL A 98 -1.24 -6.06 -5.73
N ASP A 99 -0.29 -6.43 -6.59
CA ASP A 99 -0.35 -6.16 -8.04
C ASP A 99 -0.72 -4.69 -8.38
N ASP A 100 -0.06 -3.73 -7.70
CA ASP A 100 -0.28 -2.28 -7.76
C ASP A 100 -1.65 -1.75 -7.29
N VAL A 101 -2.48 -2.59 -6.67
CA VAL A 101 -3.81 -2.22 -6.15
C VAL A 101 -3.82 -2.26 -4.63
N CYS A 102 -4.45 -1.24 -4.02
CA CYS A 102 -4.68 -1.19 -2.58
C CYS A 102 -5.99 -1.87 -2.20
N GLU A 103 -5.91 -3.10 -1.70
CA GLU A 103 -7.11 -3.91 -1.43
C GLU A 103 -6.94 -4.89 -0.26
N ASN A 104 -8.06 -5.51 0.16
CA ASN A 104 -8.04 -6.62 1.10
C ASN A 104 -8.18 -7.95 0.33
N PRO A 105 -7.08 -8.63 -0.02
CA PRO A 105 -7.13 -9.89 -0.76
C PRO A 105 -7.89 -11.00 -0.02
N CYS A 106 -7.91 -10.97 1.32
CA CYS A 106 -8.68 -11.93 2.11
C CYS A 106 -10.19 -11.78 1.91
N ALA A 107 -10.68 -10.55 1.71
CA ALA A 107 -12.08 -10.29 1.45
C ALA A 107 -12.57 -10.84 0.11
N ARG A 108 -11.67 -11.17 -0.83
CA ARG A 108 -12.01 -11.85 -2.08
C ARG A 108 -12.59 -13.24 -1.85
N PHE A 109 -12.13 -13.92 -0.80
CA PHE A 109 -12.65 -15.24 -0.41
C PHE A 109 -13.92 -15.09 0.43
N ALA A 110 -13.88 -14.27 1.49
CA ALA A 110 -15.07 -13.95 2.27
C ALA A 110 -14.94 -12.60 2.97
N SER A 111 -16.02 -11.81 2.98
CA SER A 111 -16.04 -10.40 3.43
C SER A 111 -15.63 -10.16 4.89
N HIS A 112 -15.75 -11.18 5.74
CA HIS A 112 -15.37 -11.13 7.15
C HIS A 112 -13.89 -11.46 7.40
N LEU A 113 -13.16 -11.93 6.37
CA LEU A 113 -11.74 -12.17 6.47
C LEU A 113 -10.95 -10.86 6.35
N ARG A 114 -9.93 -10.72 7.18
CA ARG A 114 -9.00 -9.59 7.17
C ARG A 114 -7.58 -10.09 6.98
N VAL A 115 -6.76 -9.23 6.39
CA VAL A 115 -5.31 -9.40 6.36
C VAL A 115 -4.78 -9.43 7.78
N CYS A 116 -3.86 -10.34 8.05
CA CYS A 116 -3.09 -10.34 9.27
C CYS A 116 -1.67 -10.87 9.00
N GLU A 117 -0.82 -10.86 10.01
CA GLU A 117 0.51 -11.43 9.89
C GLU A 117 0.51 -12.90 10.32
N CYS A 118 1.14 -13.76 9.52
CA CYS A 118 1.41 -15.13 9.92
C CYS A 118 2.31 -15.13 11.17
N PRO A 119 2.16 -16.08 12.10
CA PRO A 119 2.95 -16.10 13.32
C PRO A 119 4.44 -16.29 13.00
N GLU A 120 5.34 -15.68 13.79
CA GLU A 120 6.79 -15.84 13.60
C GLU A 120 7.27 -17.26 13.95
N ILE A 121 6.63 -17.86 14.95
CA ILE A 121 6.85 -19.23 15.40
C ILE A 121 5.54 -20.00 15.19
N ASP A 122 5.62 -21.14 14.52
CA ASP A 122 4.48 -22.01 14.32
C ASP A 122 4.02 -22.56 15.69
N PRO A 123 2.73 -22.39 16.05
CA PRO A 123 2.24 -22.75 17.38
C PRO A 123 2.21 -24.26 17.62
N ASP A 124 2.13 -25.07 16.57
CA ASP A 124 2.03 -26.53 16.67
C ASP A 124 3.42 -27.17 16.76
N THR A 125 4.39 -26.61 16.03
CA THR A 125 5.75 -27.19 15.92
C THR A 125 6.80 -26.47 16.78
N LEU A 126 6.52 -25.23 17.22
CA LEU A 126 7.43 -24.33 17.94
C LEU A 126 8.71 -23.96 17.16
N PHE A 127 8.75 -24.19 15.85
CA PHE A 127 9.82 -23.75 14.96
C PHE A 127 9.47 -22.45 14.24
N ALA A 128 10.45 -21.84 13.58
CA ALA A 128 10.22 -20.70 12.71
C ALA A 128 9.18 -21.04 11.65
N SER A 129 8.16 -20.20 11.51
CA SER A 129 7.07 -20.45 10.58
C SER A 129 7.52 -20.27 9.12
N ASP A 130 7.31 -21.30 8.31
CA ASP A 130 7.53 -21.24 6.85
C ASP A 130 6.56 -20.27 6.17
N ASP A 131 5.39 -20.01 6.79
CA ASP A 131 4.38 -19.10 6.26
C ASP A 131 4.68 -17.63 6.53
N ARG A 132 5.68 -17.31 7.38
CA ARG A 132 5.84 -15.95 7.93
C ARG A 132 5.89 -14.87 6.86
N CYS A 133 6.47 -15.17 5.71
CA CYS A 133 6.65 -14.23 4.61
C CYS A 133 5.54 -14.23 3.57
N GLU A 134 4.48 -15.02 3.78
CA GLU A 134 3.31 -15.06 2.93
C GLU A 134 2.13 -14.29 3.56
N LEU A 135 1.11 -14.01 2.75
CA LEU A 135 -0.14 -13.44 3.24
C LEU A 135 -0.86 -14.43 4.15
N CYS A 136 -1.29 -13.97 5.33
CA CYS A 136 -2.26 -14.66 6.17
C CYS A 136 -3.59 -13.91 6.23
N CYS A 137 -4.66 -14.68 6.43
CA CYS A 137 -6.00 -14.18 6.65
C CYS A 137 -6.52 -14.66 8.01
N GLN A 138 -7.26 -13.78 8.69
CA GLN A 138 -7.94 -14.08 9.95
C GLN A 138 -9.46 -13.90 9.80
N ASP A 139 -10.22 -14.82 10.39
CA ASP A 139 -11.68 -14.76 10.45
C ASP A 139 -12.16 -13.99 11.69
N HIS A 140 -12.79 -12.84 11.47
CA HIS A 140 -13.30 -12.00 12.56
C HIS A 140 -14.68 -12.41 13.09
N THR A 141 -15.35 -13.39 12.47
CA THR A 141 -16.60 -13.96 13.02
C THR A 141 -16.32 -14.90 14.19
N MET A 142 -15.13 -15.50 14.23
CA MET A 142 -14.71 -16.38 15.32
C MET A 142 -14.50 -15.60 16.63
N ARG A 143 -14.63 -16.30 17.76
CA ARG A 143 -14.33 -15.75 19.09
C ARG A 143 -12.85 -15.38 19.19
N PRO A 144 -12.46 -14.29 19.88
CA PRO A 144 -11.08 -13.84 19.96
C PRO A 144 -10.06 -14.93 20.33
N ALA A 145 -10.39 -15.84 21.25
CA ALA A 145 -9.52 -16.95 21.66
C ALA A 145 -9.25 -17.99 20.56
N ALA A 146 -10.12 -18.08 19.55
CA ALA A 146 -9.98 -19.00 18.41
C ALA A 146 -9.53 -18.29 17.12
N ARG A 147 -9.37 -16.95 17.15
CA ARG A 147 -8.95 -16.18 15.97
C ARG A 147 -7.46 -16.40 15.72
N GLN A 148 -7.15 -17.29 14.79
CA GLN A 148 -5.79 -17.54 14.34
C GLN A 148 -5.58 -17.02 12.92
N CYS A 149 -4.40 -16.48 12.69
CA CYS A 149 -3.93 -16.13 11.35
C CYS A 149 -3.52 -17.40 10.62
N GLN A 150 -4.07 -17.58 9.42
CA GLN A 150 -3.83 -18.78 8.63
C GLN A 150 -3.42 -18.41 7.21
N ASN A 151 -2.48 -19.17 6.66
CA ASN A 151 -1.90 -18.90 5.36
C ASN A 151 -2.98 -18.81 4.27
N ALA A 152 -2.97 -17.68 3.56
CA ALA A 152 -3.96 -17.32 2.56
C ALA A 152 -3.92 -18.24 1.34
N PHE A 153 -2.73 -18.61 0.91
CA PHE A 153 -2.51 -19.50 -0.22
C PHE A 153 -2.92 -20.94 0.12
N ARG A 154 -2.41 -21.50 1.22
CA ARG A 154 -2.64 -22.91 1.59
C ARG A 154 -4.10 -23.17 1.93
N LYS A 155 -4.71 -22.33 2.78
CA LYS A 155 -6.09 -22.52 3.27
C LYS A 155 -7.15 -22.00 2.32
N TYR A 156 -7.01 -20.77 1.84
CA TYR A 156 -8.08 -20.07 1.11
C TYR A 156 -7.84 -20.01 -0.41
N LYS A 157 -6.70 -20.51 -0.90
CA LYS A 157 -6.31 -20.47 -2.33
C LYS A 157 -6.25 -19.04 -2.89
N ILE A 158 -5.92 -18.07 -2.05
CA ILE A 158 -5.74 -16.68 -2.47
C ILE A 158 -4.35 -16.53 -3.09
N VAL A 159 -4.31 -15.99 -4.31
CA VAL A 159 -3.10 -15.83 -5.13
C VAL A 159 -3.01 -14.41 -5.70
N SER A 160 -1.80 -14.02 -6.12
CA SER A 160 -1.58 -12.86 -6.99
C SER A 160 -2.09 -13.12 -8.42
N LYS A 161 -2.05 -12.09 -9.28
CA LYS A 161 -2.36 -12.24 -10.72
C LYS A 161 -1.53 -13.31 -11.42
N ASP A 162 -0.31 -13.57 -10.95
CA ASP A 162 0.61 -14.57 -11.51
C ASP A 162 0.41 -15.98 -10.93
N ASN A 163 -0.68 -16.23 -10.20
CA ASN A 163 -0.97 -17.50 -9.51
C ASN A 163 0.06 -17.92 -8.44
N ASN A 164 0.83 -16.96 -7.92
CA ASN A 164 1.78 -17.20 -6.85
C ASN A 164 1.19 -16.82 -5.48
N PRO A 165 1.74 -17.36 -4.36
CA PRO A 165 1.44 -16.84 -3.03
C PRO A 165 1.78 -15.34 -2.96
N ILE A 166 0.90 -14.56 -2.33
CA ILE A 166 1.14 -13.12 -2.12
C ILE A 166 2.20 -12.98 -1.02
N LEU A 167 3.32 -12.35 -1.33
CA LEU A 167 4.45 -12.20 -0.41
C LEU A 167 4.34 -10.92 0.42
N ARG A 168 4.75 -11.00 1.69
CA ARG A 168 4.78 -9.90 2.66
C ARG A 168 6.23 -9.49 2.94
N VAL A 169 6.78 -8.64 2.10
CA VAL A 169 8.20 -8.24 2.20
C VAL A 169 8.42 -7.32 3.40
N GLY A 170 9.54 -7.51 4.10
CA GLY A 170 9.94 -6.65 5.22
C GLY A 170 9.38 -7.03 6.59
N LEU A 171 8.47 -8.02 6.67
CA LEU A 171 8.01 -8.56 7.94
C LEU A 171 9.18 -9.12 8.77
N SER A 172 9.13 -8.90 10.08
CA SER A 172 10.11 -9.44 11.03
C SER A 172 9.99 -10.95 11.09
N CYS A 173 11.10 -11.68 11.13
CA CYS A 173 11.11 -13.12 11.35
C CYS A 173 11.83 -13.45 12.66
N ALA A 174 11.65 -14.69 13.11
CA ALA A 174 12.41 -15.25 14.22
C ALA A 174 13.93 -15.05 14.03
N GLY A 175 14.62 -14.67 15.11
CA GLY A 175 16.06 -14.41 15.09
C GLY A 175 16.48 -13.08 14.45
N GLY A 176 15.58 -12.08 14.40
CA GLY A 176 15.90 -10.73 13.92
C GLY A 176 16.07 -10.60 12.41
N LYS A 177 15.63 -11.60 11.66
CA LYS A 177 15.63 -11.61 10.19
C LYS A 177 14.43 -10.84 9.63
N LYS A 178 14.41 -10.58 8.32
CA LYS A 178 13.26 -10.00 7.61
C LYS A 178 12.92 -10.78 6.35
N CYS A 179 11.65 -10.80 6.00
CA CYS A 179 11.17 -11.36 4.74
C CYS A 179 11.70 -10.57 3.55
N ASN A 180 12.29 -11.26 2.58
CA ASN A 180 12.74 -10.68 1.32
C ASN A 180 11.68 -10.87 0.21
N ARG A 181 11.98 -10.38 -1.00
CA ARG A 181 11.09 -10.48 -2.18
C ARG A 181 10.81 -11.89 -2.69
N TYR A 182 11.48 -12.91 -2.13
CA TYR A 182 11.33 -14.31 -2.51
C TYR A 182 10.59 -15.12 -1.45
N GLY A 183 10.03 -14.46 -0.43
CA GLY A 183 9.32 -15.16 0.66
C GLY A 183 10.26 -15.83 1.66
N ILE A 184 11.54 -15.43 1.73
CA ILE A 184 12.53 -16.06 2.60
C ILE A 184 12.92 -15.10 3.73
N CYS A 185 12.93 -15.60 4.96
CA CYS A 185 13.50 -14.92 6.12
C CYS A 185 15.02 -14.86 6.02
N ALA A 186 15.56 -13.70 5.66
CA ALA A 186 16.99 -13.44 5.53
C ALA A 186 17.45 -12.37 6.52
N CYS A 187 18.72 -12.42 6.94
CA CYS A 187 19.28 -11.31 7.71
C CYS A 187 19.23 -10.05 6.83
N ALA A 188 18.85 -8.91 7.42
CA ALA A 188 19.00 -7.64 6.75
C ALA A 188 20.47 -7.50 6.37
N SER A 189 20.76 -7.50 5.06
CA SER A 189 22.11 -7.24 4.57
C SER A 189 22.56 -5.91 5.18
N LEU A 190 23.55 -5.97 6.10
CA LEU A 190 24.30 -4.77 6.46
C LEU A 190 24.94 -4.31 5.15
N ARG A 191 24.33 -3.35 4.47
CA ARG A 191 25.06 -2.56 3.49
C ARG A 191 26.21 -1.95 4.27
N PRO A 192 27.49 -2.28 3.98
CA PRO A 192 28.58 -1.61 4.63
C PRO A 192 28.41 -0.12 4.31
N SER A 193 28.08 0.66 5.33
CA SER A 193 28.06 2.10 5.20
C SER A 193 29.48 2.50 4.81
N LEU A 194 29.64 3.14 3.64
CA LEU A 194 30.94 3.62 3.16
C LEU A 194 31.64 4.49 4.21
N PHE A 195 30.88 5.11 5.12
CA PHE A 195 31.39 5.84 6.29
C PHE A 195 32.16 4.98 7.30
N LEU A 196 31.71 3.74 7.57
CA LEU A 196 32.43 2.86 8.49
C LEU A 196 33.74 2.37 7.86
N THR A 197 33.74 2.10 6.56
CA THR A 197 34.98 1.73 5.85
C THR A 197 35.97 2.89 5.79
N THR A 198 35.52 4.14 5.57
CA THR A 198 36.42 5.29 5.52
C THR A 198 37.01 5.62 6.88
N ILE A 199 36.26 5.53 7.97
CA ILE A 199 36.76 5.75 9.34
C ILE A 199 37.83 4.71 9.71
N ILE A 200 37.61 3.43 9.36
CA ILE A 200 38.59 2.36 9.62
C ILE A 200 39.88 2.58 8.81
N ILE A 201 39.77 2.96 7.54
CA ILE A 201 40.95 3.26 6.70
C ILE A 201 41.73 4.47 7.25
N PHE A 202 41.03 5.52 7.70
CA PHE A 202 41.66 6.70 8.27
C PHE A 202 42.40 6.39 9.58
N LEU A 203 41.79 5.57 10.46
CA LEU A 203 42.42 5.14 11.70
C LEU A 203 43.65 4.27 11.45
N LEU A 204 43.60 3.37 10.47
CA LEU A 204 44.75 2.55 10.07
C LEU A 204 45.89 3.43 9.49
N ALA A 205 45.57 4.42 8.66
CA ALA A 205 46.56 5.34 8.09
C ALA A 205 47.27 6.20 9.15
N VAL A 206 46.56 6.61 10.20
CA VAL A 206 47.14 7.38 11.32
C VAL A 206 48.04 6.52 12.20
N LEU A 207 47.72 5.23 12.36
CA LEU A 207 48.53 4.28 13.14
C LEU A 207 49.83 3.88 12.41
N THR A 208 49.85 3.88 11.08
CA THR A 208 51.05 3.55 10.29
C THR A 208 52.02 4.72 10.09
N HIS A 209 51.62 5.94 10.46
CA HIS A 209 52.44 7.16 10.36
C HIS A 209 53.06 7.60 11.69
N ARG A 210 53.11 6.71 12.70
CA ARG A 210 53.82 6.91 13.96
C ARG A 210 55.05 6.01 14.05
#